data_AF-A0A5S3QWU7-F1
#
_entry.id   AF-A0A5S3QWU7-F1
#
_cell.length_a   1.000
_cell.length_b   1.000
_cell.length_c   1.000
_cell.angle_alpha   90.00
_cell.angle_beta   90.00
_cell.angle_gamma   90.00
#
_symmetry.space_group_name_H-M   'P 1'
#
loop_
_entity.id
_entity.type
_entity.pdbx_description
1 polymer ?
#
loop_
_entity_poly.entity_id
_entity_poly.type
_entity_poly.pdbx_seq_one_letter_code
_entity_poly.pdbx_strand_id
1 'polypeptide(L)' 'MGFGGISIWQLLIILAIIVLLFGTKKLRGIGSDLGGAVKGFKKAVSDEQAATDAEPEKLKNTTTEQAQPVSEKEKDKV' A
#
# COMPACT_ATOMS: atom_id res chain seq x y z
N MET A 1 34.51 4.28 -4.00
CA MET A 1 33.66 3.36 -4.81
C MET A 1 32.24 3.41 -4.26
N GLY A 2 31.53 4.52 -4.45
CA GLY A 2 30.17 4.69 -3.96
C GLY A 2 29.15 4.08 -4.92
N PHE A 3 27.92 3.89 -4.45
CA PHE A 3 26.74 3.38 -5.15
C PHE A 3 26.32 4.12 -6.44
N GLY A 4 27.15 5.01 -7.00
CA GLY A 4 26.89 5.81 -8.20
C GLY A 4 26.85 5.04 -9.53
N GLY A 5 26.92 3.71 -9.50
CA GLY A 5 26.70 2.83 -10.66
C GLY A 5 25.37 2.09 -10.64
N ILE A 6 24.58 2.18 -9.55
CA ILE A 6 23.26 1.57 -9.49
C ILE A 6 22.27 2.52 -10.17
N SER A 7 22.14 2.36 -11.49
CA SER A 7 21.11 3.05 -12.24
C SER A 7 19.73 2.51 -11.87
N ILE A 8 18.73 3.40 -11.91
CA ILE A 8 17.33 3.10 -11.58
C ILE A 8 16.80 1.91 -12.41
N TRP A 9 17.29 1.77 -13.65
CA TRP A 9 16.97 0.66 -14.55
C TRP A 9 17.37 -0.72 -14.01
N GLN A 10 18.52 -0.83 -13.35
CA GLN A 10 18.99 -2.07 -12.74
C GLN A 10 18.11 -2.44 -11.53
N LEU A 11 17.72 -1.45 -10.72
CA LEU A 11 16.82 -1.68 -9.60
C LEU A 11 15.44 -2.20 -10.05
N LEU A 12 14.89 -1.68 -11.15
CA LEU A 12 13.63 -2.19 -11.71
C LEU A 12 13.74 -3.63 -12.18
N ILE A 13 14.85 -4.01 -12.82
CA ILE A 13 15.09 -5.39 -13.26
C ILE A 13 15.18 -6.32 -12.04
N ILE A 14 15.92 -5.93 -11.00
CA ILE A 14 16.05 -6.71 -9.77
C ILE A 14 14.69 -6.85 -9.07
N LEU A 15 13.93 -5.76 -8.97
CA LEU A 15 12.57 -5.76 -8.42
C LEU A 15 11.67 -6.74 -9.18
N ALA A 16 11.71 -6.73 -10.51
CA ALA A 16 10.91 -7.63 -11.34
C ALA A 16 11.23 -9.10 -11.04
N ILE A 17 12.51 -9.45 -10.88
CA ILE A 17 12.93 -10.81 -10.51
C ILE A 17 12.39 -11.19 -9.13
N ILE A 18 12.50 -10.30 -8.13
CA ILE A 18 11.96 -10.55 -6.78
C ILE A 18 10.44 -10.79 -6.84
N VAL A 19 9.71 -9.96 -7.60
CA VAL A 19 8.26 -10.10 -7.77
C VAL A 19 7.90 -11.44 -8.42
N LEU A 20 8.68 -11.90 -9.40
CA LEU A 20 8.46 -13.20 -10.05
C LEU A 20 8.76 -14.38 -9.14
N LEU A 21 9.82 -14.30 -8.32
CA LEU A 21 10.20 -15.38 -7.38
C LEU A 21 9.20 -15.54 -6.23
N PHE A 22 8.82 -14.43 -5.61
CA PHE A 22 7.93 -14.44 -4.45
C PHE A 22 6.43 -14.39 -4.84
N GLY A 23 6.14 -13.95 -6.06
CA GLY A 23 4.78 -13.70 -6.55
C GLY A 23 4.15 -12.43 -5.96
N THR A 24 3.24 -11.82 -6.70
CA THR A 24 2.55 -10.57 -6.29
C THR A 24 1.66 -10.76 -5.06
N LYS A 25 1.16 -11.98 -4.79
CA LYS A 25 0.30 -12.27 -3.62
C LYS A 25 1.03 -12.10 -2.28
N LYS A 26 2.25 -12.64 -2.16
CA LYS A 26 3.08 -12.51 -0.95
C LYS A 26 3.53 -11.07 -0.75
N LEU A 27 3.99 -10.41 -1.82
CA LEU A 27 4.42 -9.02 -1.79
C LEU A 27 3.28 -8.06 -1.42
N ARG A 28 2.05 -8.32 -1.89
CA ARG A 28 0.90 -7.47 -1.56
C ARG A 28 0.49 -7.59 -0.09
N GLY A 29 0.54 -8.79 0.50
CA GLY A 29 0.23 -8.96 1.93
C GLY A 29 1.21 -8.16 2.79
N ILE A 30 2.50 -8.49 2.68
CA ILE A 30 3.58 -7.85 3.45
C ILE A 30 3.68 -6.35 3.12
N GLY A 31 3.51 -5.97 1.86
CA GLY A 31 3.54 -4.58 1.42
C GLY A 31 2.34 -3.76 1.91
N SER A 32 1.18 -4.37 2.14
CA SER A 32 0.02 -3.66 2.73
C SER A 32 0.24 -3.38 4.21
N ASP A 33 0.81 -4.33 4.95
CA ASP A 33 1.11 -4.19 6.37
C ASP A 33 2.23 -3.17 6.60
N LEU A 34 3.34 -3.31 5.88
CA LEU A 34 4.46 -2.35 5.93
C LEU A 34 4.06 -0.98 5.37
N GLY A 35 3.30 -0.96 4.28
CA GLY A 35 2.83 0.27 3.65
C GLY A 35 1.87 1.05 4.55
N GLY A 36 0.99 0.35 5.30
CA GLY A 36 0.12 0.96 6.30
C GLY A 36 0.90 1.64 7.42
N ALA A 37 1.90 0.95 7.98
CA ALA A 37 2.77 1.49 9.02
C ALA A 37 3.55 2.73 8.55
N VAL A 38 4.15 2.66 7.36
CA VAL A 38 4.90 3.79 6.76
C VAL A 38 3.97 4.96 6.41
N LYS A 39 2.74 4.70 5.96
CA LYS A 39 1.74 5.75 5.70
C LYS A 39 1.35 6.50 6.96
N GLY A 40 1.15 5.79 8.08
CA GLY A 40 0.90 6.40 9.39
C GLY A 40 2.07 7.26 9.86
N PHE A 41 3.30 6.74 9.73
CA PHE A 41 4.52 7.48 10.07
C PHE A 41 4.68 8.76 9.22
N LYS A 42 4.54 8.66 7.89
CA LYS A 42 4.60 9.83 7.00
C LYS A 42 3.52 10.86 7.35
N LYS A 43 2.32 10.40 7.70
CA LYS A 43 1.23 11.29 8.09
C LYS A 43 1.53 12.01 9.39
N ALA A 44 2.01 11.32 10.43
CA ALA A 44 2.39 11.94 11.70
C ALA A 44 3.53 12.95 11.54
N VAL A 45 4.57 12.61 10.77
CA VAL A 45 5.69 13.53 10.49
C VAL A 45 5.25 14.74 9.66
N SER A 46 4.38 14.54 8.66
CA SER A 46 3.83 15.65 7.88
C SER A 46 2.87 16.53 8.70
N ASP A 47 2.12 15.97 9.63
CA ASP A 47 1.19 16.70 10.51
C ASP A 47 1.96 17.53 11.55
N GLU A 48 3.07 17.01 12.08
CA GLU A 48 3.99 17.75 12.96
C GLU A 48 4.68 18.92 12.22
N GLN A 49 5.03 18.74 10.94
CA GLN A 49 5.55 19.81 10.09
C GLN A 49 4.47 20.83 9.70
N ALA A 50 3.24 20.39 9.43
CA ALA A 50 2.10 21.27 9.12
C ALA A 50 1.59 22.03 10.35
N ALA A 51 1.82 21.55 11.58
CA ALA A 51 1.50 22.31 12.80
C ALA A 51 2.36 23.59 12.97
N THR A 52 3.42 23.76 12.16
CA THR A 52 4.24 24.98 12.12
C THR A 52 3.78 26.01 11.07
N ASP A 53 2.96 25.60 10.08
CA ASP A 53 2.44 26.46 9.01
C ASP A 53 0.95 26.13 8.76
N ALA A 54 0.05 27.00 9.23
CA ALA A 54 -1.38 26.78 9.27
C ALA A 54 -2.03 26.57 7.88
N GLU A 55 -2.60 25.38 7.63
CA GLU A 55 -3.93 25.18 7.00
C GLU A 55 -4.33 23.68 6.97
N PRO A 56 -5.53 23.29 7.44
CA PRO A 56 -5.95 21.89 7.49
C PRO A 56 -7.01 21.61 6.42
N GLU A 57 -6.62 21.21 5.21
CA GLU A 57 -7.55 20.57 4.28
C GLU A 57 -6.87 19.51 3.42
N LYS A 58 -7.10 18.22 3.73
CA LYS A 58 -7.86 17.30 2.87
C LYS A 58 -7.67 15.80 3.22
N LEU A 59 -8.76 15.07 2.93
CA LEU A 59 -8.90 13.65 2.57
C LEU A 59 -9.21 12.67 3.73
N LYS A 60 -10.49 12.36 3.99
CA LYS A 60 -11.48 11.58 3.19
C LYS A 60 -11.01 10.16 2.81
N ASN A 61 -11.73 9.20 3.41
CA ASN A 61 -12.18 7.87 2.96
C ASN A 61 -11.21 6.95 2.18
N THR A 62 -10.93 5.79 2.78
CA THR A 62 -11.31 4.49 2.21
C THR A 62 -11.64 3.53 3.35
N THR A 63 -12.94 3.47 3.68
CA THR A 63 -13.59 2.22 4.06
C THR A 63 -13.44 1.27 2.87
N THR A 64 -12.74 0.15 3.05
CA THR A 64 -12.92 -1.02 2.18
C THR A 64 -13.80 -2.00 2.92
N GLU A 65 -15.11 -1.73 2.83
CA GLU A 65 -16.08 -2.80 2.65
C GLU A 65 -15.82 -3.41 1.27
N GLN A 66 -15.47 -4.70 1.24
CA GLN A 66 -15.81 -5.71 0.23
C GLN A 66 -14.80 -6.87 0.26
N ALA A 67 -15.12 -7.88 1.07
CA ALA A 67 -14.81 -9.27 0.79
C ALA A 67 -15.95 -10.14 1.35
N GLN A 68 -17.15 -9.94 0.82
CA GLN A 68 -18.22 -10.93 0.82
C GLN A 68 -18.56 -11.23 -0.65
N PRO A 69 -18.29 -12.44 -1.13
CA PRO A 69 -19.21 -13.11 -2.03
C PRO A 69 -20.01 -14.09 -1.18
N VAL A 70 -21.11 -13.61 -0.59
CA VAL A 70 -22.21 -14.51 -0.20
C VAL A 70 -22.79 -15.02 -1.52
N SER A 71 -22.58 -16.31 -1.75
CA SER A 71 -23.16 -17.07 -2.84
C SER A 71 -24.68 -16.96 -2.79
N GLU A 72 -25.25 -16.22 -3.73
CA GLU A 72 -26.67 -16.16 -3.99
C GLU A 72 -27.09 -17.37 -4.87
N LYS A 73 -27.94 -18.25 -4.31
CA LYS A 73 -28.92 -19.08 -5.05
C LYS A 73 -29.92 -19.63 -4.04
N GLU A 74 -31.01 -18.90 -3.78
CA GLU A 74 -32.30 -18.96 -4.50
C GLU A 74 -33.16 -20.17 -4.10
N LYS A 75 -34.33 -19.83 -3.51
CA LYS A 75 -35.61 -20.56 -3.40
C LYS A 75 -35.64 -21.89 -2.63
N ASP A 76 -36.31 -21.89 -1.48
CA ASP A 76 -37.70 -22.40 -1.41
C ASP A 76 -38.32 -22.09 -0.04
N LYS A 77 -39.39 -21.31 -0.02
CA LYS A 77 -40.35 -21.22 1.09
C LYS A 77 -41.69 -20.78 0.52
N VAL A 78 -42.55 -21.75 0.18
CA VAL A 78 -43.99 -21.80 0.49
C VAL A 78 -44.55 -23.16 0.14
#